data_AF-A0A165WPU3-F1
#
_entry.id   AF-A0A165WPU3-F1
#
_cell.length_a   1.000
_cell.length_b   1.000
_cell.length_c   1.000
_cell.angle_alpha   90.00
_cell.angle_beta   90.00
_cell.angle_gamma   90.00
#
_symmetry.space_group_name_H-M   'P 1'
#
loop_
_entity.id
_entity.type
_entity.pdbx_description
1 polymer ?
#
loop_
_entity_poly.entity_id
_entity_poly.type
_entity_poly.pdbx_seq_one_letter_code
_entity_poly.pdbx_strand_id
1 'polypeptide(L)'
;MLPTVPRLTAHVAGQPFKRSQLGLFHGKMIQFGNNVPFSLRKTRRTWLPNVQSKHLFSNTLNKHVHVKLTTTALKTIKKYPGGLDEYVASTRHELLGHEGMRLRLAVREAMDAQAAPEAADQLALEEKHQRARELSRATRAARETREARLSQIREQRRREFRSEAAKAERRKAREAWAAARAATAA
;
A
#
# COMPACT_ATOMS: atom_id res chain seq x y z
N MET A 1 -42.26 -24.26 20.15
CA MET A 1 -41.48 -23.10 20.59
C MET A 1 -40.66 -22.61 19.40
N LEU A 2 -41.15 -21.61 18.66
CA LEU A 2 -40.43 -21.06 17.51
C LEU A 2 -39.42 -20.00 18.02
N PRO A 3 -38.13 -20.09 17.65
CA PRO A 3 -37.14 -19.10 18.08
C PRO A 3 -37.48 -17.74 17.45
N THR A 4 -37.67 -16.73 18.29
CA THR A 4 -37.89 -15.34 17.88
C THR A 4 -36.65 -14.83 17.13
N VAL A 5 -36.76 -14.73 15.81
CA VAL A 5 -35.74 -14.08 14.98
C VAL A 5 -35.59 -12.63 15.46
N PRO A 6 -34.36 -12.12 15.67
CA PRO A 6 -34.18 -10.73 16.00
C PRO A 6 -34.73 -9.89 14.86
N ARG A 7 -35.76 -9.07 15.13
CA ARG A 7 -36.15 -8.00 14.22
C ARG A 7 -34.93 -7.11 14.09
N LEU A 8 -34.22 -7.23 12.96
CA LEU A 8 -33.37 -6.16 12.47
C LEU A 8 -34.31 -4.97 12.28
N THR A 9 -34.45 -4.16 13.32
CA THR A 9 -34.95 -2.80 13.21
C THR A 9 -33.89 -2.05 12.42
N ALA A 10 -33.83 -2.32 11.13
CA ALA A 10 -33.37 -1.35 10.17
C ALA A 10 -34.26 -0.14 10.46
N HIS A 11 -33.68 0.88 11.07
CA HIS A 11 -34.29 2.20 11.07
C HIS A 11 -34.62 2.48 9.62
N VAL A 12 -35.89 2.31 9.26
CA VAL A 12 -36.40 2.73 7.97
C VAL A 12 -36.27 4.23 8.03
N ALA A 13 -35.11 4.74 7.63
CA ALA A 13 -34.94 6.12 7.23
C ALA A 13 -36.12 6.36 6.28
N GLY A 14 -37.06 7.20 6.70
CA GLY A 14 -38.29 7.45 5.93
C GLY A 14 -37.90 7.67 4.48
N GLN A 15 -38.67 7.09 3.55
CA GLN A 15 -38.31 7.03 2.14
C GLN A 15 -37.68 8.36 1.70
N PRO A 16 -36.38 8.36 1.31
CA PRO A 16 -35.73 9.59 0.90
C PRO A 16 -36.54 10.20 -0.24
N PHE A 17 -36.86 11.48 -0.14
CA PHE A 17 -37.61 12.16 -1.20
C PHE A 17 -36.81 12.05 -2.50
N LYS A 18 -37.43 11.55 -3.58
CA LYS A 18 -36.73 11.11 -4.82
C LYS A 18 -35.68 12.11 -5.35
N ARG A 19 -35.92 13.41 -5.18
CA ARG A 19 -35.00 14.47 -5.59
C ARG A 19 -33.66 14.48 -4.82
N SER A 20 -33.61 14.05 -3.56
CA SER A 20 -32.33 13.99 -2.81
C SER A 20 -31.37 12.95 -3.37
N GLN A 21 -31.90 11.89 -3.99
CA GLN A 21 -31.08 10.81 -4.54
C GLN A 21 -30.27 11.24 -5.76
N LEU A 22 -30.76 12.23 -6.51
CA LEU A 22 -30.14 12.73 -7.74
C LEU A 22 -29.14 13.87 -7.52
N GLY A 23 -28.76 14.15 -6.26
CA GLY A 23 -27.83 15.23 -5.93
C GLY A 23 -27.15 15.04 -4.58
N LEU A 24 -26.44 16.08 -4.11
CA LEU A 24 -25.75 16.05 -2.81
C LEU A 24 -26.52 16.89 -1.79
N PHE A 25 -27.29 16.20 -0.95
CA PHE A 25 -28.17 16.82 0.04
C PHE A 25 -27.63 16.74 1.47
N HIS A 26 -26.58 15.96 1.72
CA HIS A 26 -25.94 15.83 3.04
C HIS A 26 -26.97 15.52 4.15
N GLY A 27 -27.87 14.57 3.88
CA GLY A 27 -28.95 14.16 4.78
C GLY A 27 -30.08 15.17 4.99
N LYS A 28 -30.09 16.33 4.31
CA LYS A 28 -31.20 17.28 4.41
C LYS A 28 -32.46 16.73 3.75
N MET A 29 -33.54 16.66 4.53
CA MET A 29 -34.86 16.21 4.09
C MET A 29 -35.87 17.34 4.05
N ILE A 30 -36.98 17.11 3.34
CA ILE A 30 -38.15 17.97 3.39
C ILE A 30 -38.79 17.81 4.77
N GLN A 31 -39.07 18.93 5.44
CA GLN A 31 -39.81 18.92 6.69
C GLN A 31 -41.28 19.28 6.41
N PHE A 32 -42.20 18.56 7.06
CA PHE A 32 -43.63 18.83 6.99
C PHE A 32 -44.14 19.32 8.33
N GLY A 33 -45.12 20.22 8.33
CA GLY A 33 -45.73 20.71 9.56
C GLY A 33 -46.83 21.71 9.29
N ASN A 34 -47.07 22.60 10.25
CA ASN A 34 -48.17 23.55 10.20
C ASN A 34 -47.69 24.98 10.38
N ASN A 35 -48.39 25.94 9.76
CA ASN A 35 -48.41 27.31 10.21
C ASN A 35 -49.42 27.43 11.37
N VAL A 36 -49.03 28.10 12.46
CA VAL A 36 -49.86 28.26 13.66
C VAL A 36 -50.10 29.76 13.86
N PRO A 37 -51.26 30.29 13.44
CA PRO A 37 -51.62 31.67 13.70
C PRO A 37 -52.11 31.86 15.14
N PHE A 38 -52.32 33.12 15.55
CA PHE A 38 -52.88 33.47 16.87
C PHE A 38 -54.23 32.80 17.15
N SER A 39 -55.07 32.63 16.12
CA SER A 39 -56.36 31.92 16.21
C SER A 39 -56.24 30.40 16.38
N LEU A 40 -55.02 29.86 16.42
CA LEU A 40 -54.68 28.43 16.54
C LEU A 40 -55.26 27.53 15.43
N ARG A 41 -55.83 28.11 14.37
CA ARG A 41 -56.29 27.39 13.18
C ARG A 41 -55.09 26.97 12.32
N LYS A 42 -54.62 25.74 12.51
CA LYS A 42 -53.43 25.19 11.87
C LYS A 42 -53.65 24.98 10.36
N THR A 43 -52.73 25.47 9.54
CA THR A 43 -52.70 25.20 8.09
C THR A 43 -51.43 24.43 7.72
N ARG A 44 -51.51 23.46 6.80
CA ARG A 44 -50.36 22.63 6.40
C ARG A 44 -49.34 23.46 5.64
N ARG A 45 -48.04 23.27 5.95
CA ARG A 45 -46.92 23.85 5.20
C ARG A 45 -45.74 22.89 5.09
N THR A 46 -44.86 23.18 4.14
CA THR A 46 -43.69 22.37 3.82
C THR A 46 -42.44 23.26 3.81
N TRP A 47 -41.36 22.79 4.41
CA TRP A 47 -40.05 23.45 4.36
C TRP A 47 -39.11 22.69 3.45
N LEU A 48 -38.66 23.37 2.40
CA LEU A 48 -37.73 22.82 1.43
C LEU A 48 -36.29 23.22 1.79
N PRO A 49 -35.30 22.34 1.58
CA PRO A 49 -33.91 22.73 1.69
C PRO A 49 -33.52 23.71 0.58
N ASN A 50 -32.56 24.59 0.85
CA ASN A 50 -32.00 25.50 -0.16
C ASN A 50 -31.08 24.71 -1.11
N VAL A 51 -31.54 24.49 -2.35
CA VAL A 51 -30.85 23.70 -3.37
C VAL A 51 -30.37 24.60 -4.51
N GLN A 52 -29.11 24.45 -4.90
CA GLN A 52 -28.43 25.22 -5.93
C GLN A 52 -27.82 24.27 -6.97
N SER A 53 -27.95 24.60 -8.26
CA SER A 53 -27.25 23.87 -9.34
C SER A 53 -25.88 24.49 -9.55
N LYS A 54 -24.81 23.70 -9.45
CA LYS A 54 -23.44 24.19 -9.61
C LYS A 54 -22.58 23.17 -10.37
N HIS A 55 -21.56 23.69 -11.04
CA HIS A 55 -20.48 22.91 -11.62
C HIS A 55 -19.33 22.91 -10.61
N LEU A 56 -18.90 21.72 -10.19
CA LEU A 56 -17.75 21.53 -9.32
C LEU A 56 -16.68 20.78 -10.09
N PHE A 57 -15.44 21.24 -9.99
CA PHE A 57 -14.31 20.53 -10.61
C PHE A 57 -13.93 19.33 -9.73
N SER A 58 -13.73 18.17 -10.37
CA SER A 58 -13.17 16.96 -9.76
C SER A 58 -11.74 16.81 -10.26
N ASN A 59 -10.79 16.74 -9.33
CA ASN A 59 -9.37 16.63 -9.63
C ASN A 59 -9.05 15.22 -10.13
N THR A 60 -9.59 14.19 -9.47
CA THR A 60 -9.34 12.79 -9.84
C THR A 60 -9.94 12.46 -11.21
N LEU A 61 -11.12 12.98 -11.52
CA LEU A 61 -11.80 12.75 -12.80
C LEU A 61 -11.40 13.75 -13.90
N ASN A 62 -10.64 14.79 -13.56
CA ASN A 62 -10.23 15.90 -14.40
C ASN A 62 -11.38 16.52 -15.23
N LYS A 63 -12.57 16.65 -14.62
CA LYS A 63 -13.76 17.18 -15.30
C LYS A 63 -14.69 17.93 -14.35
N HIS A 64 -15.48 18.83 -14.91
CA HIS A 64 -16.55 19.48 -14.17
C HIS A 64 -17.77 18.58 -14.04
N VAL A 65 -18.23 18.36 -12.80
CA VAL A 65 -19.45 17.63 -12.48
C VAL A 65 -20.57 18.62 -12.21
N HIS A 66 -21.66 18.51 -12.95
CA HIS A 66 -22.87 19.30 -12.74
C HIS A 66 -23.81 18.58 -11.78
N VAL A 67 -24.03 19.15 -10.58
CA VAL A 67 -24.84 18.50 -9.54
C VAL A 67 -25.74 19.52 -8.83
N LYS A 68 -26.90 19.05 -8.37
CA LYS A 68 -27.78 19.80 -7.46
C LYS A 68 -27.28 19.60 -6.03
N LEU A 69 -26.97 20.71 -5.36
CA LEU A 69 -26.35 20.73 -4.04
C LEU A 69 -27.21 21.49 -3.06
N THR A 70 -27.28 21.02 -1.82
CA THR A 70 -27.75 21.88 -0.74
C THR A 70 -26.66 22.86 -0.32
N THR A 71 -27.04 24.02 0.24
CA THR A 71 -26.04 24.98 0.77
C THR A 71 -25.18 24.39 1.88
N THR A 72 -25.71 23.44 2.67
CA THR A 72 -24.93 22.70 3.66
C THR A 72 -23.89 21.79 3.01
N ALA A 73 -24.28 21.03 1.97
CA ALA A 73 -23.34 20.20 1.21
C ALA A 73 -22.25 21.07 0.56
N LEU A 74 -22.63 22.22 -0.02
CA LEU A 74 -21.69 23.16 -0.63
C LEU A 74 -20.70 23.73 0.40
N LYS A 75 -21.17 24.05 1.62
CA LYS A 75 -20.31 24.52 2.72
C LYS A 75 -19.34 23.43 3.15
N THR A 76 -19.77 22.18 3.28
CA THR A 76 -18.88 21.06 3.63
C THR A 76 -17.86 20.79 2.53
N ILE A 77 -18.25 20.80 1.25
CA ILE A 77 -17.32 20.61 0.12
C ILE A 77 -16.21 21.66 0.16
N LYS A 78 -16.54 22.93 0.42
CA LYS A 78 -15.54 24.01 0.54
C LYS A 78 -14.62 23.87 1.76
N LYS A 79 -15.04 23.13 2.80
CA LYS A 79 -14.24 22.92 4.00
C LYS A 79 -13.13 21.89 3.78
N TYR A 80 -13.33 20.92 2.88
CA TYR A 80 -12.34 19.90 2.56
C TYR A 80 -11.27 20.45 1.62
N PRO A 81 -9.97 20.19 1.88
CA PRO A 81 -8.89 20.65 1.00
C PRO A 81 -8.96 20.02 -0.41
N GLY A 82 -9.41 18.77 -0.52
CA GLY A 82 -9.62 18.05 -1.78
C GLY A 82 -10.98 18.30 -2.43
N GLY A 83 -11.75 19.27 -1.94
CA GLY A 83 -13.00 19.70 -2.58
C GLY A 83 -14.05 18.61 -2.70
N LEU A 84 -14.53 18.35 -3.94
CA LEU A 84 -15.60 17.39 -4.21
C LEU A 84 -15.16 15.95 -3.96
N ASP A 85 -13.97 15.57 -4.38
CA ASP A 85 -13.52 14.18 -4.39
C ASP A 85 -13.32 13.67 -2.95
N GLU A 86 -12.67 14.47 -2.12
CA GLU A 86 -12.47 14.16 -0.70
C GLU A 86 -13.79 14.20 0.07
N TYR A 87 -14.70 15.14 -0.24
CA TYR A 87 -16.04 15.14 0.33
C TYR A 87 -16.77 13.82 0.05
N VAL A 88 -16.75 13.38 -1.21
CA VAL A 88 -17.41 12.15 -1.63
C VAL A 88 -16.73 10.93 -1.03
N ALA A 89 -15.40 10.91 -0.87
CA ALA A 89 -14.69 9.79 -0.24
C ALA A 89 -14.94 9.68 1.28
N SER A 90 -14.90 10.81 1.99
CA SER A 90 -14.94 10.86 3.47
C SER A 90 -16.34 10.83 4.08
N THR A 91 -17.37 11.30 3.37
CA THR A 91 -18.73 11.42 3.92
C THR A 91 -19.34 10.03 4.21
N ARG A 92 -20.28 9.92 5.14
CA ARG A 92 -20.99 8.65 5.39
C ARG A 92 -21.91 8.29 4.22
N HIS A 93 -22.09 6.99 3.94
CA HIS A 93 -22.95 6.51 2.85
C HIS A 93 -24.43 6.92 3.04
N GLU A 94 -24.91 7.04 4.27
CA GLU A 94 -26.30 7.46 4.58
C GLU A 94 -26.62 8.90 4.15
N LEU A 95 -25.60 9.76 4.13
CA LEU A 95 -25.73 11.17 3.76
C LEU A 95 -25.59 11.38 2.25
N LEU A 96 -25.07 10.37 1.55
CA LEU A 96 -24.90 10.35 0.10
C LEU A 96 -26.13 9.71 -0.55
N GLY A 97 -26.74 10.42 -1.49
CA GLY A 97 -27.73 9.83 -2.38
C GLY A 97 -27.08 8.94 -3.44
N HIS A 98 -27.89 8.38 -4.33
CA HIS A 98 -27.43 7.54 -5.44
C HIS A 98 -26.38 8.25 -6.31
N GLU A 99 -26.59 9.52 -6.64
CA GLU A 99 -25.63 10.28 -7.46
C GLU A 99 -24.31 10.48 -6.73
N GLY A 100 -24.35 10.70 -5.42
CA GLY A 100 -23.12 10.79 -4.63
C GLY A 100 -22.38 9.46 -4.54
N MET A 101 -23.10 8.33 -4.40
CA MET A 101 -22.50 7.00 -4.41
C MET A 101 -21.90 6.65 -5.77
N ARG A 102 -22.57 7.04 -6.87
CA ARG A 102 -22.04 6.92 -8.23
C ARG A 102 -20.73 7.69 -8.38
N LEU A 103 -20.68 8.93 -7.90
CA LEU A 103 -19.45 9.73 -7.93
C LEU A 103 -18.34 9.08 -7.10
N ARG A 104 -18.67 8.49 -5.95
CA ARG A 104 -17.69 7.80 -5.10
C ARG A 104 -17.03 6.64 -5.80
N LEU A 105 -17.84 5.80 -6.45
CA LEU A 105 -17.33 4.67 -7.22
C LEU A 105 -16.45 5.15 -8.37
N ALA A 106 -16.90 6.15 -9.13
CA ALA A 106 -16.12 6.72 -10.23
C ALA A 106 -14.77 7.30 -9.75
N VAL A 107 -14.75 8.02 -8.63
CA VAL A 107 -13.50 8.56 -8.05
C VAL A 107 -12.59 7.42 -7.59
N ARG A 108 -13.14 6.40 -6.92
CA ARG A 108 -12.35 5.25 -6.47
C ARG A 108 -11.74 4.48 -7.63
N GLU A 109 -12.53 4.16 -8.65
CA GLU A 109 -12.05 3.49 -9.87
C GLU A 109 -10.95 4.30 -10.55
N ALA A 110 -11.09 5.62 -10.62
CA ALA A 110 -10.07 6.49 -11.18
C ALA A 110 -8.78 6.54 -10.33
N MET A 111 -8.89 6.52 -9.00
CA MET A 111 -7.73 6.42 -8.10
C MET A 111 -7.02 5.07 -8.25
N ASP A 112 -7.77 3.97 -8.28
CA ASP A 112 -7.22 2.63 -8.45
C ASP A 112 -6.52 2.48 -9.82
N ALA A 113 -7.09 3.09 -10.87
CA ALA A 113 -6.48 3.14 -12.20
C ALA A 113 -5.19 3.98 -12.24
N GLN A 114 -5.09 5.05 -11.45
CA GLN A 114 -3.86 5.86 -11.31
C GLN A 114 -2.80 5.14 -10.48
N ALA A 115 -3.20 4.40 -9.45
CA ALA A 115 -2.28 3.67 -8.57
C ALA A 115 -1.68 2.42 -9.21
N ALA A 116 -2.41 1.74 -10.10
CA ALA A 116 -1.94 0.53 -10.78
C ALA A 116 -0.58 0.66 -11.50
N PRO A 117 -0.35 1.69 -12.35
CA PRO A 117 0.96 1.87 -13.00
C PRO A 117 2.06 2.24 -11.99
N GLU A 118 1.77 3.13 -11.03
CA GLU A 118 2.75 3.56 -10.03
C GLU A 118 3.24 2.38 -9.18
N ALA A 119 2.33 1.47 -8.81
CA ALA A 119 2.67 0.26 -8.08
C ALA A 119 3.53 -0.71 -8.92
N ALA A 120 3.24 -0.84 -10.21
CA ALA A 120 4.05 -1.68 -11.11
C ALA A 120 5.48 -1.15 -11.27
N ASP A 121 5.64 0.18 -11.37
CA ASP A 121 6.95 0.83 -11.44
C ASP A 121 7.76 0.61 -10.14
N GLN A 122 7.10 0.70 -8.97
CA GLN A 122 7.72 0.44 -7.68
C GLN A 122 8.21 -1.01 -7.56
N LEU A 123 7.39 -1.99 -7.92
CA LEU A 123 7.77 -3.41 -7.92
C LEU A 123 8.96 -3.65 -8.86
N ALA A 124 8.95 -3.05 -10.06
CA ALA A 124 10.06 -3.16 -11.01
C ALA A 124 11.38 -2.56 -10.46
N LEU A 125 11.31 -1.46 -9.70
CA LEU A 125 12.47 -0.89 -9.02
C LEU A 125 12.99 -1.79 -7.89
N GLU A 126 12.07 -2.36 -7.11
CA GLU A 126 12.41 -3.29 -6.03
C GLU A 126 13.11 -4.54 -6.58
N GLU A 127 12.60 -5.13 -7.66
CA GLU A 127 13.23 -6.26 -8.34
C GLU A 127 14.65 -5.92 -8.84
N LYS A 128 14.85 -4.74 -9.43
CA LYS A 128 16.17 -4.27 -9.86
C LYS A 128 17.14 -4.15 -8.68
N HIS A 129 16.68 -3.57 -7.57
CA HIS A 129 17.49 -3.44 -6.35
C HIS A 129 17.85 -4.81 -5.75
N GLN A 130 16.92 -5.76 -5.75
CA GLN A 130 17.17 -7.13 -5.29
C GLN A 130 18.22 -7.83 -6.16
N ARG A 131 18.08 -7.78 -7.49
CA ARG A 131 19.06 -8.35 -8.43
C ARG A 131 20.45 -7.73 -8.25
N ALA A 132 20.54 -6.42 -8.04
CA ALA A 132 21.81 -5.74 -7.76
C ALA A 132 22.46 -6.20 -6.44
N ARG A 133 21.65 -6.40 -5.38
CA ARG A 133 22.10 -6.97 -4.10
C ARG A 133 22.60 -8.41 -4.27
N GLU A 134 21.91 -9.22 -5.07
CA GLU A 134 22.31 -10.60 -5.36
C GLU A 134 23.62 -10.66 -6.15
N LEU A 135 23.77 -9.84 -7.19
CA LEU A 135 25.02 -9.74 -7.97
C LEU A 135 26.20 -9.30 -7.08
N SER A 136 26.00 -8.34 -6.18
CA SER A 136 27.07 -7.91 -5.25
C SER A 136 27.43 -9.01 -4.24
N ARG A 137 26.45 -9.76 -3.72
CA ARG A 137 26.69 -10.95 -2.87
C ARG A 137 27.43 -12.05 -3.63
N ALA A 138 27.02 -12.34 -4.86
CA ALA A 138 27.63 -13.37 -5.70
C ALA A 138 29.08 -13.02 -6.07
N THR A 139 29.34 -11.77 -6.46
CA THR A 139 30.71 -11.29 -6.76
C THR A 139 31.61 -11.33 -5.52
N ARG A 140 31.10 -10.97 -4.34
CA ARG A 140 31.82 -11.10 -3.07
C ARG A 140 32.13 -12.57 -2.76
N ALA A 141 31.16 -13.47 -2.86
CA ALA A 141 31.38 -14.90 -2.63
C ALA A 141 32.38 -15.52 -3.63
N ALA A 142 32.37 -15.08 -4.90
CA ALA A 142 33.36 -15.50 -5.89
C ALA A 142 34.79 -15.03 -5.55
N ARG A 143 34.95 -13.83 -4.98
CA ARG A 143 36.25 -13.35 -4.47
C ARG A 143 36.71 -14.20 -3.27
N GLU A 144 35.82 -14.44 -2.31
CA GLU A 144 36.12 -15.23 -1.10
C GLU A 144 36.51 -16.67 -1.44
N THR A 145 35.79 -17.34 -2.36
CA THR A 145 36.13 -18.69 -2.81
C THR A 145 37.47 -18.75 -3.55
N ARG A 146 37.77 -17.76 -4.38
CA ARG A 146 39.07 -17.63 -5.06
C ARG A 146 40.20 -17.43 -4.06
N GLU A 147 40.02 -16.58 -3.06
CA GLU A 147 41.00 -16.34 -1.99
C GLU A 147 41.22 -17.60 -1.14
N ALA A 148 40.15 -18.31 -0.77
CA ALA A 148 40.22 -19.58 -0.07
C ALA A 148 40.94 -20.67 -0.88
N ARG A 149 40.73 -20.70 -2.20
CA ARG A 149 41.46 -21.64 -3.08
C ARG A 149 42.95 -21.30 -3.15
N LEU A 150 43.29 -20.01 -3.23
CA LEU A 150 44.70 -19.57 -3.21
C LEU A 150 45.36 -19.84 -1.86
N SER A 151 44.65 -19.68 -0.75
CA SER A 151 45.17 -20.01 0.59
C SER A 151 45.41 -21.51 0.73
N GLN A 152 44.49 -22.35 0.26
CA GLN A 152 44.68 -23.81 0.20
C GLN A 152 45.92 -24.20 -0.61
N ILE A 153 46.11 -23.62 -1.81
CA ILE A 153 47.31 -23.88 -2.63
C ILE A 153 48.58 -23.45 -1.89
N ARG A 154 48.57 -22.27 -1.25
CA ARG A 154 49.71 -21.79 -0.45
C ARG A 154 50.02 -22.71 0.72
N GLU A 155 49.00 -23.20 1.42
CA GLU A 155 49.15 -24.15 2.52
C GLU A 155 49.65 -25.52 2.04
N GLN A 156 49.13 -26.05 0.94
CA GLN A 156 49.59 -27.30 0.33
C GLN A 156 51.07 -27.20 -0.02
N ARG A 157 51.49 -26.13 -0.72
CA ARG A 157 52.90 -25.89 -1.03
C ARG A 157 53.75 -25.78 0.24
N ARG A 158 53.27 -25.10 1.29
CA ARG A 158 53.97 -25.04 2.59
C ARG A 158 54.11 -26.42 3.22
N ARG A 159 53.08 -27.27 3.16
CA ARG A 159 53.11 -28.65 3.69
C ARG A 159 54.05 -29.55 2.89
N GLU A 160 53.99 -29.48 1.57
CA GLU A 160 54.89 -30.18 0.66
C GLU A 160 56.34 -29.82 0.96
N PHE A 161 56.65 -28.52 1.02
CA PHE A 161 57.99 -28.02 1.36
C PHE A 161 58.47 -28.51 2.74
N ARG A 162 57.61 -28.47 3.77
CA ARG A 162 57.93 -29.03 5.10
C ARG A 162 58.22 -30.53 5.03
N SER A 163 57.47 -31.29 4.23
CA SER A 163 57.66 -32.73 4.06
C SER A 163 58.95 -33.06 3.32
N GLU A 164 59.31 -32.26 2.31
CA GLU A 164 60.56 -32.39 1.56
C GLU A 164 61.76 -32.05 2.44
N ALA A 165 61.68 -30.97 3.22
CA ALA A 165 62.71 -30.63 4.21
C ALA A 165 62.92 -31.76 5.23
N ALA A 166 61.83 -32.36 5.74
CA ALA A 166 61.93 -33.52 6.64
C ALA A 166 62.52 -34.77 5.97
N LYS A 167 62.23 -35.01 4.68
CA LYS A 167 62.86 -36.09 3.90
C LYS A 167 64.36 -35.82 3.67
N ALA A 168 64.74 -34.57 3.39
CA ALA A 168 66.13 -34.16 3.23
C ALA A 168 66.91 -34.31 4.54
N GLU A 169 66.34 -33.89 5.67
CA GLU A 169 66.85 -34.14 7.02
C GLU A 169 67.05 -35.65 7.27
N ARG A 170 66.03 -36.48 7.00
CA ARG A 170 66.14 -37.94 7.12
C ARG A 170 67.21 -38.54 6.22
N ARG A 171 67.38 -38.01 5.01
CA ARG A 171 68.41 -38.45 4.06
C ARG A 171 69.80 -38.08 4.57
N LYS A 172 70.01 -36.85 5.03
CA LYS A 172 71.24 -36.41 5.70
C LYS A 172 71.55 -37.26 6.93
N ALA A 173 70.56 -37.56 7.77
CA ALA A 173 70.71 -38.43 8.93
C ALA A 173 71.08 -39.87 8.55
N ARG A 174 70.49 -40.40 7.46
CA ARG A 174 70.88 -41.72 6.89
C ARG A 174 72.30 -41.71 6.34
N GLU A 175 72.68 -40.69 5.59
CA GLU A 175 74.04 -40.53 5.04
C GLU A 175 75.06 -40.38 6.18
N ALA A 176 74.76 -39.59 7.22
CA ALA A 176 75.57 -39.46 8.42
C ALA A 176 75.70 -40.78 9.21
N TRP A 177 74.59 -41.53 9.37
CA TRP A 177 74.61 -42.84 10.00
C TRP A 177 75.41 -43.86 9.18
N ALA A 178 75.26 -43.87 7.85
CA ALA A 178 76.04 -44.72 6.95
C ALA A 178 77.54 -44.38 6.99
N ALA A 179 77.91 -43.09 7.02
CA ALA A 179 79.28 -42.65 7.19
C ALA A 179 79.87 -43.09 8.56
N ALA A 180 79.10 -42.94 9.64
CA ALA A 180 79.50 -43.43 10.96
C ALA A 180 79.67 -44.97 11.02
N ARG A 181 78.83 -45.72 10.27
CA ARG A 181 78.93 -47.18 10.14
C ARG A 181 80.14 -47.63 9.31
N ALA A 182 80.49 -46.89 8.26
CA ALA A 182 81.68 -47.15 7.45
C ALA A 182 82.97 -46.88 8.25
N ALA A 183 82.97 -45.86 9.10
CA ALA A 183 84.08 -45.53 9.99
C ALA A 183 84.32 -46.56 11.12
N THR A 184 83.35 -47.45 11.39
CA THR A 184 83.45 -48.52 12.39
C THR A 184 83.75 -49.91 11.80
N ALA A 185 83.80 -50.03 10.46
CA ALA A 185 84.11 -51.26 9.74
C ALA A 185 85.54 -51.31 9.17
N ALA A 186 86.37 -50.32 9.49
CA ALA A 186 87.81 -50.25 9.24
C ALA A 186 88.56 -50.34 10.58
#